data_AF-A0A954A6Q3-F1
#
_entry.id   AF-A0A954A6Q3-F1
#
_cell.length_a   1.000
_cell.length_b   1.000
_cell.length_c   1.000
_cell.angle_alpha   90.00
_cell.angle_beta   90.00
_cell.angle_gamma   90.00
#
_symmetry.space_group_name_H-M   'P 1'
#
loop_
_entity.id
_entity.type
_entity.pdbx_description
1 polymer ?
#
loop_
_entity_poly.entity_id
_entity_poly.type
_entity_poly.pdbx_seq_one_letter_code
_entity_poly.pdbx_strand_id
1 'polypeptide(L)'
;MSHESFATLQLLAVADDTWSVGDASISLSYAAVTLFCAASGVALCTMFARNRRLRDDRPARLAAALGAFCGIALYLVVLPPAALRTVTVACFTLAALSGHVLIGGYLGLRAIVQAIRTWRRDRFWGAQRGGWSRPRLFRLSAAAYQRLRSEHERELTFRPTDPQLRRELLEILLEVGDYEAASYHAYVLVELLPHGPIQGFALYRLCQVLVDKLNRLEEAQPHLRRIIRVYPRSFFASYARRLVSQYEAYADREL
;
A
#
# COMPACT_ATOMS: atom_id res chain seq x y z
N MET A 1 43.95 30.97 65.49
CA MET A 1 43.23 30.75 64.21
C MET A 1 42.66 32.09 63.79
N SER A 2 43.11 32.63 62.67
CA SER A 2 42.70 33.94 62.18
C SER A 2 41.29 33.87 61.57
N HIS A 3 40.53 34.96 61.67
CA HIS A 3 39.17 35.06 61.13
C HIS A 3 39.07 34.73 59.63
N GLU A 4 40.17 34.83 58.88
CA GLU A 4 40.22 34.48 57.46
C GLU A 4 40.13 32.98 57.20
N SER A 5 40.66 32.13 58.09
CA SER A 5 40.64 30.67 57.91
C SER A 5 39.22 30.09 57.98
N PHE A 6 38.34 30.73 58.76
CA PHE A 6 36.97 30.29 58.97
C PHE A 6 36.06 30.62 57.77
N ALA A 7 36.30 31.76 57.11
CA ALA A 7 35.57 32.16 55.90
C ALA A 7 35.87 31.23 54.71
N THR A 8 37.13 30.80 54.54
CA THR A 8 37.51 29.84 53.49
C THR A 8 36.91 28.46 53.70
N LEU A 9 36.77 27.99 54.95
CA LEU A 9 36.15 26.69 55.25
C LEU A 9 34.64 26.72 55.05
N GLN A 10 33.96 27.83 55.34
CA GLN A 10 32.53 27.98 55.04
C GLN A 10 32.24 28.07 53.53
N LEU A 11 33.11 28.72 52.74
CA LEU A 11 32.97 28.75 51.29
C LEU A 11 33.20 27.38 50.63
N LEU A 12 34.13 26.57 51.16
CA LEU A 12 34.34 25.19 50.70
C LEU A 12 33.17 24.26 51.08
N ALA A 13 32.57 24.43 52.26
CA ALA A 13 31.41 23.62 52.66
C ALA A 13 30.14 23.95 51.85
N VAL A 14 29.92 25.22 51.49
CA VAL A 14 28.78 25.63 50.63
C VAL A 14 29.00 25.23 49.17
N ALA A 15 30.26 25.15 48.72
CA ALA A 15 30.59 24.63 47.41
C ALA A 15 30.39 23.10 47.31
N ASP A 16 30.54 22.32 48.39
CA ASP A 16 30.34 20.86 48.32
C ASP A 16 28.84 20.47 48.28
N ASP A 17 27.98 21.20 48.99
CA ASP A 17 26.54 20.91 49.04
C ASP A 17 25.79 21.31 47.76
N THR A 18 26.26 22.30 47.01
CA THR A 18 25.62 22.76 45.76
C THR A 18 25.87 21.85 44.56
N TRP A 19 26.90 21.01 44.60
CA TRP A 19 27.22 20.06 43.52
C TRP A 19 26.42 18.76 43.62
N SER A 20 26.01 18.35 44.83
CA SER A 20 25.31 17.08 45.05
C SER A 20 23.89 17.03 44.45
N VAL A 21 23.17 18.15 44.42
CA VAL A 21 21.78 18.23 43.94
C VAL A 21 21.70 18.48 42.43
N GLY A 22 22.65 19.25 41.88
CA GLY A 22 22.75 19.51 40.43
C GLY A 22 23.08 18.25 39.63
N ASP A 23 24.06 17.47 40.09
CA ASP A 23 24.52 16.25 39.41
C ASP A 23 23.46 15.14 39.38
N ALA A 24 22.62 15.05 40.41
CA ALA A 24 21.52 14.09 40.44
C ALA A 24 20.48 14.38 39.35
N SER A 25 20.09 15.64 39.16
CA SER A 25 19.12 16.03 38.12
C SER A 25 19.65 15.82 36.69
N ILE A 26 20.94 16.15 36.48
CA ILE A 26 21.63 16.00 35.20
C ILE A 26 21.77 14.50 34.86
N SER A 27 22.17 13.67 35.83
CA SER A 27 22.29 12.22 35.64
C SER A 27 20.95 11.55 35.28
N LEU A 28 19.84 12.02 35.87
CA LEU A 28 18.50 11.49 35.59
C LEU A 28 18.03 11.82 34.16
N SER A 29 18.33 13.03 33.69
CA SER A 29 18.02 13.45 32.31
C SER A 29 18.78 12.63 31.27
N TYR A 30 20.07 12.34 31.52
CA TYR A 30 20.88 11.49 30.65
C TYR A 30 20.41 10.04 30.68
N ALA A 31 20.07 9.50 31.85
CA ALA A 31 19.52 8.15 31.96
C ALA A 31 18.21 8.00 31.17
N ALA A 32 17.31 9.00 31.24
CA ALA A 32 16.05 8.99 30.51
C ALA A 32 16.26 9.03 28.98
N VAL A 33 17.15 9.88 28.48
CA VAL A 33 17.46 9.96 27.04
C VAL A 33 18.10 8.65 26.54
N THR A 34 19.01 8.08 27.33
CA THR A 34 19.68 6.83 26.96
C THR A 34 18.70 5.66 26.94
N LEU A 35 17.81 5.57 27.93
CA LEU A 35 16.73 4.58 27.96
C LEU A 35 15.77 4.74 26.79
N PHE A 36 15.40 5.98 26.44
CA PHE A 36 14.54 6.24 25.29
C PHE A 36 15.19 5.80 23.96
N CYS A 37 16.46 6.13 23.75
CA CYS A 37 17.22 5.71 22.57
C CYS A 37 17.41 4.18 22.51
N ALA A 38 17.63 3.52 23.65
CA ALA A 38 17.72 2.07 23.71
C ALA A 38 16.37 1.42 23.38
N ALA A 39 15.27 1.94 23.95
CA ALA A 39 13.92 1.45 23.69
C ALA A 39 13.51 1.64 22.22
N SER A 40 13.82 2.79 21.62
CA SER A 40 13.53 3.04 20.19
C SER A 40 14.36 2.13 19.28
N GLY A 41 15.63 1.89 19.61
CA GLY A 41 16.49 0.94 18.90
C GLY A 41 15.96 -0.49 18.93
N VAL A 42 15.54 -0.98 20.11
CA VAL A 42 14.93 -2.31 20.27
C VAL A 42 13.60 -2.43 19.52
N ALA A 43 12.76 -1.39 19.58
CA ALA A 43 11.50 -1.34 18.83
C ALA A 43 11.73 -1.41 17.31
N LEU A 44 12.71 -0.67 16.78
CA LEU A 44 13.08 -0.73 15.37
C LEU A 44 13.63 -2.11 14.98
N CYS A 45 14.51 -2.70 15.80
CA CYS A 45 15.05 -4.03 15.54
C CYS A 45 13.95 -5.11 15.53
N THR A 46 13.00 -5.05 16.47
CA THR A 46 11.89 -6.01 16.53
C THR A 46 10.91 -5.84 15.36
N MET A 47 10.63 -4.60 14.91
CA MET A 47 9.86 -4.36 13.69
C MET A 47 10.57 -4.93 12.44
N PHE A 48 11.88 -4.77 12.34
CA PHE A 48 12.68 -5.37 11.26
C PHE A 48 12.69 -6.89 11.28
N ALA A 49 12.84 -7.49 12.47
CA ALA A 49 12.82 -8.93 12.64
C ALA A 49 11.48 -9.52 12.20
N ARG A 50 10.35 -8.87 12.55
CA ARG A 50 9.01 -9.35 12.19
C ARG A 50 8.63 -9.13 10.73
N ASN A 51 9.12 -8.08 10.08
CA ASN A 51 8.69 -7.74 8.73
C ASN A 51 9.69 -8.15 7.64
N ARG A 52 9.41 -9.29 6.99
CA ARG A 52 10.27 -9.87 5.93
C ARG A 52 10.53 -8.89 4.76
N ARG A 53 9.57 -8.01 4.44
CA ARG A 53 9.70 -7.02 3.36
C ARG A 53 10.67 -5.88 3.68
N LEU A 54 10.82 -5.51 4.95
CA LEU A 54 11.79 -4.48 5.37
C LEU A 54 13.22 -5.00 5.36
N ARG A 55 13.42 -6.31 5.56
CA ARG A 55 14.74 -6.96 5.50
C ARG A 55 15.39 -6.92 4.12
N ASP A 56 14.60 -6.96 3.05
CA ASP A 56 15.14 -6.92 1.70
C ASP A 56 15.61 -5.51 1.29
N ASP A 57 15.11 -4.48 1.97
CA ASP A 57 15.37 -3.08 1.66
C ASP A 57 16.73 -2.61 2.23
N ARG A 58 17.72 -2.43 1.34
CA ARG A 58 19.11 -2.02 1.69
C ARG A 58 19.21 -0.73 2.53
N PRO A 59 18.57 0.40 2.18
CA PRO A 59 18.62 1.63 2.99
C PRO A 59 18.05 1.44 4.38
N ALA A 60 17.03 0.60 4.51
CA ALA A 60 16.37 0.35 5.77
C ALA A 60 17.29 -0.43 6.74
N ARG A 61 18.07 -1.39 6.23
CA ARG A 61 19.12 -2.10 7.01
C ARG A 61 20.25 -1.18 7.48
N LEU A 62 20.71 -0.28 6.62
CA LEU A 62 21.75 0.71 6.94
C LEU A 62 21.29 1.67 8.04
N ALA A 63 20.04 2.13 7.96
CA ALA A 63 19.43 2.98 8.98
C ALA A 63 19.34 2.29 10.35
N ALA A 64 18.90 1.03 10.39
CA ALA A 64 18.82 0.26 11.63
C ALA A 64 20.21 0.01 12.26
N ALA A 65 21.21 -0.31 11.43
CA ALA A 65 22.59 -0.52 11.89
C ALA A 65 23.21 0.77 12.45
N LEU A 66 22.99 1.91 11.79
CA LEU A 66 23.46 3.23 12.27
C LEU A 66 22.80 3.63 13.59
N GLY A 67 21.49 3.39 13.74
CA GLY A 67 20.78 3.66 15.00
C GLY A 67 21.32 2.84 16.17
N ALA A 68 21.56 1.53 15.95
CA ALA A 68 22.14 0.66 16.96
C ALA A 68 23.58 1.07 17.33
N PHE A 69 24.40 1.43 16.33
CA PHE A 69 25.78 1.88 16.53
C PHE A 69 25.84 3.18 17.34
N CYS A 70 24.99 4.17 17.02
CA CYS A 70 24.91 5.42 17.78
C CYS A 70 24.52 5.20 19.24
N GLY A 71 23.58 4.28 19.52
CA GLY A 71 23.19 3.93 20.89
C GLY A 71 24.33 3.30 21.70
N ILE A 72 25.09 2.39 21.09
CA ILE A 72 26.27 1.76 21.73
C ILE A 72 27.37 2.80 21.96
N ALA A 73 27.63 3.69 20.99
CA ALA A 73 28.63 4.74 21.13
C ALA A 73 28.27 5.73 22.25
N LEU A 74 26.99 6.09 22.40
CA LEU A 74 26.50 6.94 23.50
C LEU A 74 26.70 6.29 24.87
N TYR A 75 26.49 4.97 24.97
CA TYR A 75 26.71 4.21 26.19
C TYR A 75 28.20 4.15 26.58
N LEU A 76 29.10 4.00 25.62
CA LEU A 76 30.55 3.93 25.86
C LEU A 76 31.16 5.29 26.27
N VAL A 77 30.55 6.40 25.90
CA VAL A 77 30.98 7.77 26.28
C VAL A 77 30.69 8.11 27.75
N VAL A 78 29.94 7.27 28.47
CA VAL A 78 29.66 7.45 29.92
C VAL A 78 30.92 7.19 30.79
N LEU A 79 32.06 6.79 30.24
CA LEU A 79 33.35 6.62 30.96
C LEU A 79 34.25 7.90 30.94
N PRO A 80 35.14 8.17 31.93
CA PRO A 80 35.61 9.53 32.30
C PRO A 80 36.71 10.12 31.39
N PRO A 81 37.00 11.46 31.40
CA PRO A 81 36.64 12.47 32.42
C PRO A 81 36.06 13.83 31.92
N ALA A 82 35.06 14.31 32.67
CA ALA A 82 34.42 15.64 32.77
C ALA A 82 34.14 16.47 31.50
N ALA A 83 35.12 17.02 30.78
CA ALA A 83 34.88 18.03 29.73
C ALA A 83 34.66 17.43 28.33
N LEU A 84 35.35 16.32 28.02
CA LEU A 84 35.15 15.62 26.75
C LEU A 84 33.77 14.94 26.70
N ARG A 85 33.24 14.53 27.86
CA ARG A 85 31.93 13.88 27.99
C ARG A 85 30.78 14.77 27.55
N THR A 86 30.73 16.03 27.96
CA THR A 86 29.60 16.91 27.62
C THR A 86 29.55 17.20 26.11
N VAL A 87 30.70 17.47 25.49
CA VAL A 87 30.79 17.71 24.04
C VAL A 87 30.47 16.44 23.25
N THR A 88 31.05 15.29 23.63
CA THR A 88 30.76 14.02 22.92
C THR A 88 29.31 13.59 23.10
N VAL A 89 28.74 13.66 24.31
CA VAL A 89 27.32 13.37 24.53
C VAL A 89 26.43 14.31 23.71
N ALA A 90 26.73 15.61 23.65
CA ALA A 90 25.98 16.55 22.82
C ALA A 90 26.07 16.24 21.32
N CYS A 91 27.26 15.91 20.81
CA CYS A 91 27.43 15.52 19.41
C CYS A 91 26.71 14.20 19.08
N PHE A 92 26.77 13.21 19.98
CA PHE A 92 26.11 11.92 19.79
C PHE A 92 24.59 12.03 19.91
N THR A 93 24.06 12.86 20.82
CA THR A 93 22.61 13.09 20.93
C THR A 93 22.10 13.82 19.70
N LEU A 94 22.82 14.82 19.17
CA LEU A 94 22.49 15.48 17.90
C LEU A 94 22.56 14.52 16.70
N ALA A 95 23.57 13.65 16.65
CA ALA A 95 23.68 12.61 15.61
C ALA A 95 22.53 11.58 15.70
N ALA A 96 22.17 11.16 16.92
CA ALA A 96 21.05 10.27 17.15
C ALA A 96 19.72 10.94 16.76
N LEU A 97 19.48 12.18 17.18
CA LEU A 97 18.28 12.95 16.85
C LEU A 97 18.14 13.14 15.33
N SER A 98 19.22 13.55 14.65
CA SER A 98 19.21 13.71 13.19
C SER A 98 18.95 12.38 12.47
N GLY A 99 19.53 11.27 12.95
CA GLY A 99 19.24 9.93 12.45
C GLY A 99 17.75 9.56 12.60
N HIS A 100 17.14 9.81 13.76
CA HIS A 100 15.73 9.53 14.00
C HIS A 100 14.80 10.40 13.13
N VAL A 101 15.14 11.68 12.93
CA VAL A 101 14.40 12.59 12.05
C VAL A 101 14.46 12.12 10.59
N LEU A 102 15.64 11.71 10.10
CA LEU A 102 15.79 11.20 8.73
C LEU A 102 15.06 9.87 8.53
N ILE A 103 15.14 8.95 9.48
CA ILE A 103 14.43 7.65 9.42
C ILE A 103 12.92 7.86 9.50
N GLY A 104 12.46 8.69 10.43
CA GLY A 104 11.05 9.04 10.58
C GLY A 104 10.50 9.74 9.33
N GLY A 105 11.25 10.68 8.76
CA GLY A 105 10.92 11.35 7.50
C GLY A 105 10.84 10.38 6.32
N TYR A 106 11.80 9.47 6.18
CA TYR A 106 11.79 8.46 5.11
C TYR A 106 10.60 7.49 5.25
N LEU A 107 10.35 6.99 6.46
CA LEU A 107 9.21 6.09 6.72
C LEU A 107 7.88 6.82 6.52
N GLY A 108 7.77 8.08 6.96
CA GLY A 108 6.61 8.94 6.74
C GLY A 108 6.36 9.20 5.26
N LEU A 109 7.39 9.57 4.50
CA LEU A 109 7.29 9.76 3.05
C LEU A 109 6.87 8.47 2.34
N ARG A 110 7.43 7.32 2.75
CA ARG A 110 7.05 6.03 2.18
C ARG A 110 5.61 5.67 2.53
N ALA A 111 5.17 5.93 3.76
CA ALA A 111 3.79 5.75 4.18
C ALA A 111 2.85 6.66 3.40
N ILE A 112 3.23 7.92 3.15
CA ILE A 112 2.48 8.87 2.31
C ILE A 112 2.43 8.38 0.85
N VAL A 113 3.55 7.95 0.27
CA VAL A 113 3.58 7.41 -1.09
C VAL A 113 2.76 6.13 -1.19
N GLN A 114 2.82 5.26 -0.19
CA GLN A 114 1.96 4.09 -0.11
C GLN A 114 0.50 4.48 0.05
N ALA A 115 0.18 5.45 0.90
CA ALA A 115 -1.17 5.98 1.11
C ALA A 115 -1.69 6.64 -0.17
N ILE A 116 -0.87 7.36 -0.93
CA ILE A 116 -1.23 7.94 -2.24
C ILE A 116 -1.41 6.83 -3.27
N ARG A 117 -0.58 5.79 -3.26
CA ARG A 117 -0.73 4.64 -4.16
C ARG A 117 -1.96 3.82 -3.82
N THR A 118 -2.23 3.56 -2.54
CA THR A 118 -3.44 2.86 -2.08
C THR A 118 -4.65 3.73 -2.25
N TRP A 119 -4.57 5.05 -2.06
CA TRP A 119 -5.67 5.98 -2.29
C TRP A 119 -5.93 6.19 -3.78
N ARG A 120 -4.91 6.29 -4.64
CA ARG A 120 -5.11 6.25 -6.10
C ARG A 120 -5.68 4.91 -6.51
N ARG A 121 -5.16 3.81 -5.95
CA ARG A 121 -5.73 2.48 -6.15
C ARG A 121 -7.16 2.45 -5.63
N ASP A 122 -7.51 2.99 -4.48
CA ASP A 122 -8.86 2.92 -3.90
C ASP A 122 -9.79 4.03 -4.44
N ARG A 123 -9.30 5.06 -5.13
CA ARG A 123 -10.15 5.91 -5.96
C ARG A 123 -10.43 5.25 -7.30
N PHE A 124 -9.41 4.66 -7.93
CA PHE A 124 -9.60 3.90 -9.18
C PHE A 124 -10.43 2.62 -8.95
N TRP A 125 -10.14 1.91 -7.87
CA TRP A 125 -10.70 0.61 -7.48
C TRP A 125 -11.80 0.72 -6.44
N GLY A 126 -11.93 1.79 -5.65
CA GLY A 126 -12.98 1.96 -4.63
C GLY A 126 -14.17 2.80 -5.10
N ALA A 127 -14.00 3.70 -6.08
CA ALA A 127 -15.12 4.06 -6.96
C ALA A 127 -15.63 2.81 -7.73
N GLN A 128 -14.75 1.82 -7.95
CA GLN A 128 -15.07 0.55 -8.61
C GLN A 128 -15.43 -0.62 -7.66
N ARG A 129 -15.21 -0.54 -6.34
CA ARG A 129 -15.74 -1.53 -5.38
C ARG A 129 -17.19 -1.25 -5.03
N GLY A 130 -17.65 -0.01 -5.19
CA GLY A 130 -19.07 0.30 -5.30
C GLY A 130 -19.65 0.03 -6.70
N GLY A 131 -18.81 -0.06 -7.73
CA GLY A 131 -19.23 -0.25 -9.12
C GLY A 131 -19.32 -1.72 -9.58
N TRP A 132 -18.43 -2.60 -9.12
CA TRP A 132 -18.40 -4.04 -9.47
C TRP A 132 -18.73 -4.96 -8.29
N SER A 133 -19.03 -4.40 -7.12
CA SER A 133 -19.92 -5.11 -6.20
C SER A 133 -21.21 -5.31 -6.98
N ARG A 134 -21.55 -6.57 -7.32
CA ARG A 134 -22.89 -6.94 -7.77
C ARG A 134 -23.86 -6.02 -7.03
N PRO A 135 -24.57 -5.08 -7.70
CA PRO A 135 -25.74 -4.52 -7.06
C PRO A 135 -26.51 -5.76 -6.61
N ARG A 136 -26.87 -5.79 -5.32
CA ARG A 136 -27.66 -6.90 -4.79
C ARG A 136 -29.04 -6.81 -5.46
N LEU A 137 -29.12 -7.13 -6.74
CA LEU A 137 -30.34 -7.39 -7.51
C LEU A 137 -30.91 -8.76 -7.12
N PHE A 138 -30.49 -9.29 -5.97
CA PHE A 138 -31.11 -10.41 -5.30
C PHE A 138 -32.58 -10.03 -5.08
N ARG A 139 -33.44 -10.63 -5.93
CA ARG A 139 -34.91 -10.59 -5.90
C ARG A 139 -35.58 -9.33 -6.46
N LEU A 140 -35.07 -8.74 -7.54
CA LEU A 140 -35.96 -7.93 -8.38
C LEU A 140 -36.94 -8.83 -9.14
N SER A 141 -38.21 -8.40 -9.23
CA SER A 141 -39.19 -9.08 -10.08
C SER A 141 -38.81 -8.90 -11.56
N ALA A 142 -39.27 -9.82 -12.42
CA ALA A 142 -39.04 -9.71 -13.87
C ALA A 142 -39.49 -8.33 -14.43
N ALA A 143 -40.60 -7.77 -13.90
CA ALA A 143 -41.07 -6.45 -14.26
C ALA A 143 -40.12 -5.32 -13.82
N ALA A 144 -39.46 -5.44 -12.66
CA ALA A 144 -38.47 -4.46 -12.22
C ALA A 144 -37.22 -4.47 -13.11
N TYR A 145 -36.77 -5.67 -13.53
CA TYR A 145 -35.67 -5.79 -14.50
C TYR A 145 -35.98 -5.14 -15.85
N GLN A 146 -37.18 -5.39 -16.39
CA GLN A 146 -37.58 -4.79 -17.67
C GLN A 146 -37.65 -3.26 -17.59
N ARG A 147 -38.14 -2.71 -16.47
CA ARG A 147 -38.14 -1.25 -16.24
C ARG A 147 -36.73 -0.70 -16.23
N LEU A 148 -35.84 -1.30 -15.43
CA LEU A 148 -34.45 -0.88 -15.31
C LEU A 148 -33.71 -0.95 -16.64
N ARG A 149 -33.89 -2.03 -17.40
CA ARG A 149 -33.38 -2.17 -18.77
C ARG A 149 -33.87 -1.03 -19.66
N SER A 150 -35.17 -0.79 -19.70
CA SER A 150 -35.76 0.25 -20.56
C SER A 150 -35.28 1.67 -20.20
N GLU A 151 -35.02 1.91 -18.91
CA GLU A 151 -34.48 3.18 -18.43
C GLU A 151 -33.05 3.39 -18.91
N HIS A 152 -32.19 2.37 -18.78
CA HIS A 152 -30.81 2.43 -19.27
C HIS A 152 -30.74 2.53 -20.81
N GLU A 153 -31.59 1.81 -21.54
CA GLU A 153 -31.69 1.92 -23.00
C GLU A 153 -32.13 3.33 -23.43
N ARG A 154 -33.07 3.95 -22.71
CA ARG A 154 -33.46 5.34 -22.95
C ARG A 154 -32.31 6.29 -22.69
N GLU A 155 -31.58 6.13 -21.58
CA GLU A 155 -30.46 7.01 -21.25
C GLU A 155 -29.31 6.87 -22.28
N LEU A 156 -29.05 5.66 -22.77
CA LEU A 156 -28.09 5.42 -23.84
C LEU A 156 -28.48 6.07 -25.17
N THR A 157 -29.76 6.35 -25.41
CA THR A 157 -30.19 7.16 -26.57
C THR A 157 -29.60 8.58 -26.49
N PHE A 158 -29.50 9.15 -25.28
CA PHE A 158 -28.93 10.49 -25.06
C PHE A 158 -27.42 10.46 -24.87
N ARG A 159 -26.87 9.38 -24.32
CA ARG A 159 -25.43 9.21 -24.01
C ARG A 159 -24.89 7.89 -24.56
N PRO A 160 -24.78 7.74 -25.90
CA PRO A 160 -24.47 6.46 -26.52
C PRO A 160 -23.05 5.97 -26.22
N THR A 161 -22.12 6.84 -25.88
CA THR A 161 -20.71 6.51 -25.63
C THR A 161 -20.37 6.36 -24.16
N ASP A 162 -21.34 6.46 -23.25
CA ASP A 162 -21.09 6.35 -21.82
C ASP A 162 -20.72 4.90 -21.44
N PRO A 163 -19.45 4.64 -21.03
CA PRO A 163 -19.02 3.30 -20.68
C PRO A 163 -19.63 2.82 -19.37
N GLN A 164 -20.04 3.72 -18.47
CA GLN A 164 -20.63 3.33 -17.20
C GLN A 164 -22.05 2.80 -17.40
N LEU A 165 -22.88 3.53 -18.16
CA LEU A 165 -24.24 3.09 -18.49
C LEU A 165 -24.25 1.77 -19.26
N ARG A 166 -23.33 1.61 -20.23
CA ARG A 166 -23.20 0.35 -20.98
C ARG A 166 -22.78 -0.82 -20.09
N ARG A 167 -21.95 -0.57 -19.09
CA ARG A 167 -21.50 -1.58 -18.12
C ARG A 167 -22.63 -1.99 -17.18
N GLU A 168 -23.43 -1.05 -16.71
CA GLU A 168 -24.59 -1.33 -15.86
C GLU A 168 -25.64 -2.11 -16.64
N LEU A 169 -25.94 -1.71 -17.88
CA LEU A 169 -26.83 -2.45 -18.76
C LEU A 169 -26.31 -3.85 -19.08
N LEU A 170 -25.01 -4.02 -19.33
CA LEU A 170 -24.40 -5.34 -19.49
C LEU A 170 -24.70 -6.25 -18.29
N GLU A 171 -24.45 -5.81 -17.06
CA GLU A 171 -24.68 -6.64 -15.88
C GLU A 171 -26.18 -6.93 -15.67
N ILE A 172 -27.08 -5.98 -15.96
CA ILE A 172 -28.54 -6.21 -15.96
C ILE A 172 -28.92 -7.31 -16.95
N LEU A 173 -28.40 -7.27 -18.18
CA LEU A 173 -28.71 -8.25 -19.22
C LEU A 173 -28.17 -9.64 -18.87
N LEU A 174 -27.00 -9.72 -18.23
CA LEU A 174 -26.44 -10.98 -17.74
C LEU A 174 -27.32 -11.62 -16.65
N GLU A 175 -27.87 -10.82 -15.74
CA GLU A 175 -28.76 -11.31 -14.68
C GLU A 175 -30.14 -11.73 -15.23
N VAL A 176 -30.65 -11.03 -16.25
CA VAL A 176 -31.89 -11.39 -16.96
C VAL A 176 -31.71 -12.62 -17.85
N GLY A 177 -30.49 -12.90 -18.28
CA GLY A 177 -30.16 -14.01 -19.18
C GLY A 177 -30.27 -13.65 -20.67
N ASP A 178 -30.37 -12.36 -21.02
CA ASP A 178 -30.31 -11.89 -22.41
C ASP A 178 -28.85 -11.78 -22.85
N TYR A 179 -28.24 -12.94 -23.11
CA TYR A 179 -26.82 -13.06 -23.37
C TYR A 179 -26.39 -12.47 -24.73
N GLU A 180 -27.28 -12.45 -25.72
CA GLU A 180 -27.02 -11.81 -27.03
C GLU A 180 -26.82 -10.30 -26.85
N ALA A 181 -27.78 -9.63 -26.23
CA ALA A 181 -27.68 -8.20 -25.96
C ALA A 181 -26.49 -7.90 -25.02
N ALA A 182 -26.27 -8.75 -24.01
CA ALA A 182 -25.11 -8.63 -23.14
C ALA A 182 -23.79 -8.67 -23.93
N SER A 183 -23.64 -9.63 -24.84
CA SER A 183 -22.43 -9.76 -25.67
C SER A 183 -22.19 -8.50 -26.52
N TYR A 184 -23.25 -7.92 -27.08
CA TYR A 184 -23.17 -6.65 -27.82
C TYR A 184 -22.65 -5.50 -26.95
N HIS A 185 -23.22 -5.30 -25.75
CA HIS A 185 -22.77 -4.24 -24.86
C HIS A 185 -21.33 -4.47 -24.36
N ALA A 186 -20.94 -5.72 -24.11
CA ALA A 186 -19.56 -6.06 -23.76
C ALA A 186 -18.60 -5.74 -24.91
N TYR A 187 -18.96 -6.06 -26.15
CA TYR A 187 -18.19 -5.71 -27.34
C TYR A 187 -18.01 -4.19 -27.47
N VAL A 188 -19.09 -3.42 -27.36
CA VAL A 188 -19.00 -1.96 -27.44
C VAL A 188 -18.13 -1.39 -26.33
N LEU A 189 -18.17 -1.93 -25.11
CA LEU A 189 -17.29 -1.52 -24.03
C LEU A 189 -15.82 -1.77 -24.35
N VAL A 190 -15.49 -2.89 -24.99
CA VAL A 190 -14.11 -3.19 -25.40
C VAL A 190 -13.58 -2.13 -26.37
N GLU A 191 -14.42 -1.67 -27.28
CA GLU A 191 -14.04 -0.67 -28.28
C GLU A 191 -14.02 0.76 -27.72
N LEU A 192 -14.89 1.09 -26.76
CA LEU A 192 -14.92 2.42 -26.14
C LEU A 192 -13.81 2.62 -25.10
N LEU A 193 -13.42 1.57 -24.38
CA LEU A 193 -12.48 1.70 -23.26
C LEU A 193 -11.03 1.76 -23.75
N PRO A 194 -10.19 2.64 -23.17
CA PRO A 194 -8.76 2.67 -23.49
C PRO A 194 -8.06 1.41 -23.00
N HIS A 195 -6.93 1.08 -23.62
CA HIS A 195 -6.09 -0.04 -23.20
C HIS A 195 -5.73 0.06 -21.72
N GLY A 196 -6.05 -1.00 -20.98
CA GLY A 196 -5.91 -1.00 -19.53
C GLY A 196 -6.70 -2.13 -18.87
N PRO A 197 -6.61 -2.25 -17.54
CA PRO A 197 -7.24 -3.35 -16.81
C PRO A 197 -8.76 -3.41 -16.99
N ILE A 198 -9.42 -2.27 -17.22
CA ILE A 198 -10.88 -2.19 -17.40
C ILE A 198 -11.28 -2.78 -18.76
N GLN A 199 -10.58 -2.42 -19.83
CA GLN A 199 -10.80 -3.03 -21.13
C GLN A 199 -10.47 -4.52 -21.12
N GLY A 200 -9.41 -4.93 -20.42
CA GLY A 200 -9.09 -6.34 -20.22
C GLY A 200 -10.21 -7.12 -19.52
N PHE A 201 -10.87 -6.50 -18.54
CA PHE A 201 -12.04 -7.07 -17.89
C PHE A 201 -13.26 -7.14 -18.82
N ALA A 202 -13.53 -6.09 -19.61
CA ALA A 202 -14.61 -6.10 -20.60
C ALA A 202 -14.41 -7.19 -21.67
N LEU A 203 -13.18 -7.35 -22.15
CA LEU A 203 -12.78 -8.44 -23.05
C LEU A 203 -13.02 -9.82 -22.42
N TYR A 204 -12.63 -9.97 -21.16
CA TYR A 204 -12.88 -11.20 -20.41
C TYR A 204 -14.37 -11.51 -20.29
N ARG A 205 -15.21 -10.51 -19.96
CA ARG A 205 -16.67 -10.67 -19.89
C ARG A 205 -17.26 -11.05 -21.24
N LEU A 206 -16.86 -10.38 -22.32
CA LEU A 206 -17.29 -10.73 -23.67
C LEU A 206 -16.99 -12.20 -23.97
N CYS A 207 -15.75 -12.64 -23.75
CA CYS A 207 -15.35 -14.03 -23.97
C CYS A 207 -16.16 -15.00 -23.09
N GLN A 208 -16.38 -14.64 -21.82
CA GLN A 208 -17.15 -15.44 -20.89
C GLN A 208 -18.58 -15.65 -21.37
N VAL A 209 -19.24 -14.60 -21.88
CA VAL A 209 -20.61 -14.71 -22.42
C VAL A 209 -20.63 -15.56 -23.69
N LEU A 210 -19.73 -15.29 -24.63
CA LEU A 210 -19.67 -16.01 -25.89
C LEU A 210 -19.42 -17.51 -25.66
N VAL A 211 -18.48 -17.87 -24.78
CA VAL A 211 -18.10 -19.26 -24.52
C VAL A 211 -19.06 -19.94 -23.56
N ASP A 212 -19.22 -19.40 -22.34
CA ASP A 212 -19.91 -20.11 -21.26
C ASP A 212 -21.45 -20.05 -21.40
N LYS A 213 -21.99 -19.05 -22.11
CA LYS A 213 -23.46 -18.82 -22.21
C LYS A 213 -24.03 -19.06 -23.60
N LEU A 214 -23.32 -18.62 -24.63
CA LEU A 214 -23.78 -18.73 -26.02
C LEU A 214 -23.17 -19.92 -26.77
N ASN A 215 -22.13 -20.57 -26.23
CA ASN A 215 -21.39 -21.64 -26.89
C ASN A 215 -20.83 -21.24 -28.29
N ARG A 216 -20.51 -19.96 -28.48
CA ARG A 216 -19.96 -19.37 -29.71
C ARG A 216 -18.45 -19.20 -29.59
N LEU A 217 -17.76 -20.34 -29.57
CA LEU A 217 -16.32 -20.37 -29.35
C LEU A 217 -15.52 -19.75 -30.51
N GLU A 218 -16.01 -19.90 -31.74
CA GLU A 218 -15.40 -19.30 -32.94
C GLU A 218 -15.37 -17.77 -32.87
N GLU A 219 -16.49 -17.15 -32.46
CA GLU A 219 -16.59 -15.70 -32.26
C GLU A 219 -15.70 -15.22 -31.09
N ALA A 220 -15.54 -16.05 -30.05
CA ALA A 220 -14.70 -15.72 -28.90
C ALA A 220 -13.20 -15.79 -29.21
N GLN A 221 -12.77 -16.64 -30.15
CA GLN A 221 -11.37 -16.92 -30.44
C GLN A 221 -10.50 -15.67 -30.71
N PRO A 222 -10.89 -14.70 -31.58
CA PRO A 222 -10.09 -13.50 -31.80
C PRO A 222 -9.95 -12.66 -30.51
N HIS A 223 -11.00 -12.60 -29.69
CA HIS A 223 -10.97 -11.87 -28.42
C HIS A 223 -10.10 -12.57 -27.37
N LEU A 224 -10.14 -13.90 -27.28
CA LEU A 224 -9.26 -14.68 -26.41
C LEU A 224 -7.78 -14.47 -26.78
N ARG A 225 -7.45 -14.52 -28.08
CA ARG A 225 -6.10 -14.22 -28.57
C ARG A 225 -5.69 -12.78 -28.27
N ARG A 226 -6.60 -11.81 -28.41
CA ARG A 226 -6.38 -10.40 -28.03
C ARG A 226 -6.06 -10.27 -26.53
N ILE A 227 -6.76 -10.98 -25.64
CA ILE A 227 -6.47 -10.98 -24.19
C ILE A 227 -5.04 -11.47 -23.93
N ILE A 228 -4.63 -12.58 -24.54
CA ILE A 228 -3.29 -13.16 -24.34
C ILE A 228 -2.21 -12.20 -24.81
N ARG A 229 -2.41 -11.54 -25.95
CA ARG A 229 -1.45 -10.60 -26.54
C ARG A 229 -1.32 -9.31 -25.74
N VAL A 230 -2.45 -8.70 -25.38
CA VAL A 230 -2.47 -7.36 -24.75
C VAL A 230 -2.25 -7.45 -23.23
N TYR A 231 -2.69 -8.52 -22.59
CA TYR A 231 -2.65 -8.69 -21.12
C TYR A 231 -1.96 -9.99 -20.68
N PRO A 232 -0.72 -10.30 -21.14
CA PRO A 232 -0.12 -11.64 -21.04
C PRO A 232 0.11 -12.16 -19.62
N ARG A 233 0.26 -11.27 -18.64
CA ARG A 233 0.48 -11.62 -17.22
C ARG A 233 -0.77 -11.48 -16.35
N SER A 234 -1.93 -11.19 -16.96
CA SER A 234 -3.19 -11.04 -16.24
C SER A 234 -3.83 -12.39 -15.93
N PHE A 235 -4.71 -12.41 -14.93
CA PHE A 235 -5.59 -13.56 -14.65
C PHE A 235 -6.42 -13.95 -15.88
N PHE A 236 -6.87 -12.95 -16.66
CA PHE A 236 -7.66 -13.15 -17.88
C PHE A 236 -6.89 -13.92 -18.95
N ALA A 237 -5.57 -13.71 -19.08
CA ALA A 237 -4.75 -14.45 -20.03
C ALA A 237 -4.60 -15.93 -19.66
N SER A 238 -4.60 -16.28 -18.37
CA SER A 238 -4.60 -17.68 -17.96
C SER A 238 -5.91 -18.38 -18.34
N TYR A 239 -7.05 -17.73 -18.14
CA TYR A 239 -8.36 -18.22 -18.62
C TYR A 239 -8.36 -18.37 -20.15
N ALA A 240 -7.91 -17.34 -20.87
CA ALA A 240 -7.90 -17.36 -22.33
C ALA A 240 -6.99 -18.45 -22.91
N ARG A 241 -5.79 -18.64 -22.36
CA ARG A 241 -4.88 -19.73 -22.80
C ARG A 241 -5.51 -21.10 -22.63
N ARG A 242 -6.21 -21.34 -21.52
CA ARG A 242 -6.88 -22.62 -21.27
C ARG A 242 -7.94 -22.90 -22.33
N LEU A 243 -8.79 -21.92 -22.64
CA LEU A 243 -9.85 -22.08 -23.63
C LEU A 243 -9.30 -22.25 -25.05
N VAL A 244 -8.30 -21.46 -25.43
CA VAL A 244 -7.67 -21.58 -26.76
C VAL A 244 -7.01 -22.95 -26.92
N SER A 245 -6.28 -23.43 -25.91
CA SER A 245 -5.67 -24.76 -25.95
C SER A 245 -6.71 -25.88 -26.01
N GLN A 246 -7.84 -25.75 -25.31
CA GLN A 246 -8.93 -26.71 -25.41
C GLN A 246 -9.52 -26.73 -26.81
N TYR A 247 -9.76 -25.56 -27.40
CA TYR A 247 -10.31 -25.44 -28.75
C TYR A 247 -9.39 -26.05 -29.80
N GLU A 248 -8.10 -25.70 -29.77
CA GLU A 248 -7.10 -26.22 -30.72
C GLU A 248 -7.04 -27.76 -30.63
N ALA A 249 -7.11 -28.32 -29.42
CA ALA A 249 -7.15 -29.78 -29.22
C ALA A 249 -8.45 -30.46 -29.72
N TYR A 250 -9.57 -29.75 -29.83
CA TYR A 250 -10.80 -30.28 -30.42
C TYR A 250 -10.81 -30.14 -31.94
N ALA A 251 -10.33 -29.01 -32.47
CA ALA A 251 -10.22 -28.77 -33.91
C ALA A 251 -9.35 -29.84 -34.60
N ASP A 252 -8.25 -30.25 -33.95
CA ASP A 252 -7.36 -31.30 -34.45
C ASP A 252 -7.98 -32.71 -34.45
N ARG A 253 -9.15 -32.93 -33.80
CA ARG A 253 -9.83 -34.23 -33.73
C ARG A 253 -10.95 -34.41 -34.75
N GLU A 254 -11.40 -33.33 -35.38
CA GLU A 254 -12.48 -33.35 -36.38
C GLU A 254 -11.95 -33.37 -37.83
N LEU A 255 -10.62 -33.43 -37.99
CA LEU A 255 -9.89 -33.63 -39.26
C LEU A 255 -9.43 -35.08 -39.40
#